data_AF-B5TTX7-F1
#
_entry.id   AF-B5TTX7-F1
#
_cell.length_a   1.000
_cell.length_b   1.000
_cell.length_c   1.000
_cell.angle_alpha   90.00
_cell.angle_beta   90.00
_cell.angle_gamma   90.00
#
_symmetry.space_group_name_H-M   'P 1'
#
loop_
_entity.id
_entity.type
_entity.pdbx_description
1 polymer ?
#
loop_
_entity_poly.entity_id
_entity_poly.type
_entity_poly.pdbx_seq_one_letter_code
_entity_poly.pdbx_strand_id
1 'polypeptide(L)'
;MRTRVMAGLCVALVVMCLYMPQPCEAQYEALVASILGKLSGLWHSDTVDFMGHTCHIRRKPKFRKFKLYHEGKFWCPGWTHLEGNSRTKSRSGSTREATKDFVHKALQNKLITKNSADAWLKG
;
A
#
# COMPACT_ATOMS: atom_id res chain seq x y z
N MET A 1 3.00 5.09 -50.18
CA MET A 1 4.03 5.19 -49.10
C MET A 1 3.52 5.87 -47.85
N ARG A 2 2.84 7.03 -47.92
CA ARG A 2 2.39 7.81 -46.74
C ARG A 2 1.49 7.04 -45.74
N THR A 3 0.57 6.20 -46.21
CA THR A 3 -0.35 5.43 -45.34
C THR A 3 0.37 4.39 -44.48
N ARG A 4 1.39 3.70 -45.04
CA ARG A 4 2.19 2.73 -44.27
C ARG A 4 3.04 3.40 -43.19
N VAL A 5 3.58 4.59 -43.47
CA VAL A 5 4.35 5.38 -42.49
C VAL A 5 3.44 5.83 -41.36
N MET A 6 2.24 6.33 -41.66
CA MET A 6 1.26 6.69 -40.63
C MET A 6 0.85 5.50 -39.76
N ALA A 7 0.57 4.34 -40.37
CA ALA A 7 0.26 3.12 -39.63
C ALA A 7 1.41 2.70 -38.71
N GLY A 8 2.66 2.75 -39.19
CA GLY A 8 3.85 2.46 -38.38
C GLY A 8 4.02 3.42 -37.20
N LEU A 9 3.79 4.72 -37.41
CA LEU A 9 3.86 5.74 -36.36
C LEU A 9 2.76 5.56 -35.30
N CYS A 10 1.53 5.22 -35.71
CA CYS A 10 0.44 4.90 -34.79
C CYS A 10 0.75 3.66 -33.96
N VAL A 11 1.28 2.59 -34.57
CA VAL A 11 1.69 1.39 -33.83
C VAL A 11 2.82 1.70 -32.86
N ALA A 12 3.82 2.49 -33.26
CA ALA A 12 4.91 2.91 -32.38
C ALA A 12 4.41 3.73 -31.18
N LEU A 13 3.43 4.63 -31.38
CA LEU A 13 2.82 5.41 -30.30
C LEU A 13 2.01 4.53 -29.34
N VAL A 14 1.20 3.59 -29.86
CA VAL A 14 0.45 2.64 -29.01
C VAL A 14 1.40 1.76 -28.21
N VAL A 15 2.45 1.25 -28.85
CA VAL A 15 3.51 0.47 -28.18
C VAL A 15 4.19 1.32 -27.10
N MET A 16 4.57 2.56 -27.39
CA MET A 16 5.18 3.45 -26.41
C MET A 16 4.24 3.75 -25.23
N CYS A 17 2.94 3.92 -25.47
CA CYS A 17 1.94 4.08 -24.40
C CYS A 17 1.76 2.82 -23.55
N LEU A 18 1.96 1.62 -24.11
CA LEU A 18 1.91 0.35 -23.36
C LEU A 18 3.16 0.12 -22.51
N TYR A 19 4.32 0.61 -22.95
CA TYR A 19 5.59 0.48 -22.22
C TYR A 19 5.87 1.64 -21.25
N MET A 20 5.19 2.78 -21.39
CA MET A 20 5.30 3.83 -20.38
C MET A 20 4.59 3.38 -19.10
N PRO A 21 5.29 3.32 -17.95
CA PRO A 21 4.64 3.07 -16.68
C PRO A 21 3.55 4.12 -16.50
N GLN A 22 2.30 3.68 -16.31
CA GLN A 22 1.21 4.62 -16.13
C GLN A 22 1.54 5.50 -14.92
N PRO A 23 1.51 6.84 -15.06
CA PRO A 23 1.90 7.77 -14.00
C PRO A 23 1.08 7.60 -12.71
N CYS A 24 -0.05 6.89 -12.80
CA CYS A 24 -0.89 6.49 -11.69
C CYS A 24 -0.16 5.58 -10.69
N GLU A 25 0.47 4.49 -11.13
CA GLU A 25 1.04 3.50 -10.20
C GLU A 25 2.19 4.05 -9.37
N ALA A 26 3.09 4.81 -10.01
CA ALA A 26 4.20 5.45 -9.31
C ALA A 26 3.72 6.46 -8.25
N GLN A 27 2.65 7.21 -8.54
CA GLN A 27 2.04 8.12 -7.57
C GLN A 27 1.38 7.38 -6.42
N TYR A 28 0.72 6.24 -6.69
CA TYR A 28 0.09 5.44 -5.64
C TYR A 28 1.13 4.83 -4.69
N GLU A 29 2.20 4.23 -5.21
CA GLU A 29 3.25 3.67 -4.35
C GLU A 29 3.96 4.76 -3.53
N ALA A 30 4.16 5.96 -4.08
CA ALA A 30 4.71 7.09 -3.34
C ALA A 30 3.79 7.56 -2.20
N LEU A 31 2.47 7.56 -2.43
CA LEU A 31 1.47 7.88 -1.40
C LEU A 31 1.50 6.83 -0.28
N VAL A 32 1.50 5.55 -0.64
CA VAL A 32 1.59 4.43 0.32
C VAL A 32 2.88 4.54 1.13
N ALA A 33 4.02 4.81 0.48
CA ALA A 33 5.30 5.00 1.16
C ALA A 33 5.25 6.17 2.15
N SER A 34 4.60 7.28 1.78
CA SER A 34 4.41 8.45 2.65
C SER A 34 3.56 8.12 3.87
N ILE A 35 2.44 7.39 3.69
CA ILE A 35 1.59 6.91 4.78
C ILE A 35 2.37 6.01 5.74
N LEU A 36 3.11 5.04 5.21
CA LEU A 36 3.94 4.15 6.03
C LEU A 36 5.07 4.88 6.74
N GLY A 37 5.63 5.93 6.13
CA GLY A 37 6.63 6.80 6.73
C GLY A 37 6.06 7.56 7.93
N LYS A 38 4.88 8.17 7.80
CA LYS A 38 4.23 8.87 8.92
C LYS A 38 3.89 7.94 10.09
N LEU A 39 3.48 6.71 9.80
CA LEU A 39 3.18 5.71 10.83
C LEU A 39 4.42 5.03 11.43
N SER A 40 5.63 5.30 10.94
CA SER A 40 6.78 4.47 11.31
C SER A 40 7.20 4.55 12.77
N GLY A 41 6.98 5.70 13.41
CA GLY A 41 7.20 5.87 14.86
C GLY A 41 6.25 5.04 15.73
N LEU A 42 5.13 4.59 15.17
CA LEU A 42 4.06 3.90 15.90
C LEU A 42 4.12 2.37 15.78
N TRP A 43 5.08 1.82 15.04
CA TRP A 43 5.19 0.36 14.83
C TRP A 43 5.41 -0.47 16.10
N HIS A 44 5.81 0.18 17.20
CA HIS A 44 5.96 -0.46 18.50
C HIS A 44 4.63 -0.60 19.25
N SER A 45 3.67 0.28 18.99
CA SER A 45 2.33 0.30 19.60
C SER A 45 1.43 -0.79 19.02
N ASP A 46 0.45 -1.21 19.81
CA ASP A 46 -0.60 -2.16 19.37
C ASP A 46 -1.85 -1.42 18.84
N THR A 47 -1.92 -0.11 19.05
CA THR A 47 -2.95 0.79 18.52
C THR A 47 -2.32 1.98 17.84
N VAL A 48 -2.96 2.46 16.77
CA VAL A 48 -2.57 3.65 16.03
C VAL A 48 -3.81 4.43 15.62
N ASP A 49 -3.75 5.75 15.63
CA ASP A 49 -4.74 6.58 14.95
C ASP A 49 -4.38 6.63 13.47
N PHE A 50 -5.30 6.19 12.63
CA PHE A 50 -5.17 6.26 11.18
C PHE A 50 -6.45 6.81 10.57
N MET A 51 -6.32 7.93 9.85
CA MET A 51 -7.45 8.64 9.23
C MET A 51 -8.56 9.04 10.24
N GLY A 52 -8.21 9.32 11.50
CA GLY A 52 -9.17 9.67 12.55
C GLY A 52 -9.90 8.47 13.15
N HIS A 53 -9.45 7.26 12.84
CA HIS A 53 -9.99 6.01 13.37
C HIS A 53 -8.93 5.25 14.16
N THR A 54 -9.32 4.71 15.31
CA THR A 54 -8.44 3.81 16.08
C THR A 54 -8.30 2.49 15.35
N CYS A 55 -7.08 2.19 14.91
CA CYS A 55 -6.72 0.94 14.27
C CYS A 55 -5.82 0.11 15.19
N HIS A 56 -5.86 -1.20 15.03
CA HIS A 56 -5.09 -2.15 15.81
C HIS A 56 -4.03 -2.84 14.96
N ILE A 57 -2.91 -3.12 15.61
CA ILE A 57 -1.78 -3.83 15.05
C ILE A 57 -1.51 -5.06 15.90
N ARG A 58 -1.50 -6.23 15.27
CA ARG A 58 -1.13 -7.48 15.93
C ARG A 58 0.09 -8.09 15.26
N ARG A 59 1.03 -8.53 16.07
CA ARG A 59 2.26 -9.20 15.64
C ARG A 59 2.34 -10.55 16.35
N LYS A 60 2.40 -11.65 15.61
CA LYS A 60 2.57 -12.99 16.18
C LYS A 60 3.82 -13.68 15.65
N PRO A 61 4.78 -14.07 16.50
CA PRO A 61 5.85 -14.96 16.09
C PRO A 61 5.27 -16.34 15.74
N LYS A 62 5.79 -16.97 14.69
CA LYS A 62 5.39 -18.29 14.23
C LYS A 62 6.61 -19.05 13.72
N PHE A 63 6.85 -20.22 14.29
CA PHE A 63 7.90 -21.12 13.84
C PHE A 63 7.39 -21.98 12.68
N ARG A 64 8.11 -21.99 11.56
CA ARG A 64 7.79 -22.85 10.40
C ARG A 64 9.08 -23.35 9.77
N LYS A 65 9.20 -24.68 9.59
CA LYS A 65 10.40 -25.33 9.01
C LYS A 65 11.69 -24.83 9.66
N PHE A 66 11.72 -24.79 11.00
CA PHE A 66 12.86 -24.30 11.81
C PHE A 66 13.28 -22.84 11.57
N LYS A 67 12.39 -22.01 11.00
CA LYS A 67 12.61 -20.57 10.82
C LYS A 67 11.54 -19.79 11.59
N LEU A 68 11.96 -18.72 12.26
CA LEU A 68 11.06 -17.77 12.91
C LEU A 68 10.53 -16.76 11.88
N TYR A 69 9.21 -16.66 11.80
CA TYR A 69 8.50 -15.62 11.05
C TYR A 69 7.63 -14.81 12.00
N HIS A 70 7.30 -13.59 11.59
CA HIS A 70 6.33 -12.73 12.26
C HIS A 70 5.14 -12.51 11.32
N GLU A 71 3.96 -12.94 11.77
CA GLU A 71 2.68 -12.64 11.12
C GLU A 71 2.16 -11.30 11.64
N GLY A 72 1.94 -10.35 10.73
CA GLY A 72 1.37 -9.05 11.03
C GLY A 72 -0.09 -9.01 10.62
N LYS A 73 -0.93 -8.33 11.40
CA LYS A 73 -2.33 -8.02 11.07
C LYS A 73 -2.63 -6.56 11.44
N PHE A 74 -3.25 -5.83 10.52
CA PHE A 74 -3.66 -4.43 10.68
C PHE A 74 -5.15 -4.30 10.34
N TRP A 75 -5.96 -3.71 11.23
CA TRP A 75 -7.39 -3.53 10.99
C TRP A 75 -7.95 -2.36 11.80
N CYS A 76 -9.07 -1.79 11.35
CA CYS A 76 -9.69 -0.62 11.96
C CYS A 76 -11.15 -0.91 12.30
N PRO A 77 -11.44 -1.41 13.53
CA PRO A 77 -12.80 -1.75 13.93
C PRO A 77 -13.72 -0.53 13.88
N GLY A 78 -14.95 -0.72 13.40
CA GLY A 78 -15.93 0.35 13.24
C GLY A 78 -15.75 1.20 11.98
N TRP A 79 -14.57 1.21 11.35
CA TRP A 79 -14.35 1.92 10.08
C TRP A 79 -14.56 1.02 8.87
N THR A 80 -13.96 -0.17 8.87
CA THR A 80 -14.07 -1.11 7.75
C THR A 80 -13.84 -2.56 8.18
N HIS A 81 -14.40 -3.50 7.42
CA HIS A 81 -14.13 -4.93 7.56
C HIS A 81 -12.83 -5.38 6.87
N LEU A 82 -12.14 -4.47 6.17
CA LEU A 82 -10.87 -4.79 5.54
C LEU A 82 -9.80 -5.05 6.59
N GLU A 83 -8.90 -5.97 6.27
CA GLU A 83 -7.75 -6.32 7.09
C GLU A 83 -6.50 -6.41 6.22
N GLY A 84 -5.42 -5.81 6.70
CA GLY A 84 -4.09 -5.96 6.18
C GLY A 84 -3.37 -7.11 6.87
N ASN A 85 -2.67 -7.95 6.10
CA ASN A 85 -1.98 -9.11 6.61
C ASN A 85 -0.57 -9.19 6.03
N SER A 86 0.36 -9.72 6.80
CA SER A 86 1.72 -9.96 6.31
C SER A 86 2.36 -11.18 6.99
N ARG A 87 3.43 -11.67 6.37
CA ARG A 87 4.34 -12.62 6.99
C ARG A 87 5.76 -12.29 6.56
N THR A 88 6.59 -11.87 7.51
CA THR A 88 7.99 -11.53 7.23
C THR A 88 8.92 -12.18 8.26
N LYS A 89 10.24 -12.09 8.06
CA LYS A 89 11.22 -12.54 9.08
C LYS A 89 11.48 -11.49 10.15
N SER A 90 10.99 -10.26 9.98
CA SER A 90 11.25 -9.13 10.87
C SER A 90 9.98 -8.76 11.64
N ARG A 91 10.11 -8.50 12.95
CA ARG A 91 8.99 -8.04 13.77
C ARG A 91 8.43 -6.70 13.25
N SER A 92 9.28 -5.70 13.05
CA SER A 92 8.86 -4.39 12.52
C SER A 92 8.39 -4.48 11.08
N GLY A 93 9.06 -5.31 10.27
CA GLY A 93 8.65 -5.59 8.90
C GLY A 93 7.25 -6.17 8.80
N SER A 94 6.87 -7.07 9.73
CA SER A 94 5.51 -7.64 9.74
C SER A 94 4.44 -6.56 9.95
N THR A 95 4.68 -5.60 10.84
CA THR A 95 3.76 -4.47 11.01
C THR A 95 3.68 -3.61 9.76
N ARG A 96 4.83 -3.15 9.25
CA ARG A 96 4.89 -2.27 8.07
C ARG A 96 4.18 -2.90 6.87
N GLU A 97 4.47 -4.17 6.57
CA GLU A 97 3.86 -4.86 5.43
C GLU A 97 2.37 -5.14 5.63
N ALA A 98 1.91 -5.38 6.86
CA ALA A 98 0.48 -5.56 7.13
C ALA A 98 -0.27 -4.24 6.94
N THR A 99 0.30 -3.13 7.40
CA THR A 99 -0.25 -1.79 7.15
C THR A 99 -0.23 -1.47 5.65
N LYS A 100 0.86 -1.81 4.93
CA LYS A 100 0.95 -1.63 3.47
C LYS A 100 -0.21 -2.33 2.77
N ASP A 101 -0.43 -3.60 3.10
CA ASP A 101 -1.51 -4.41 2.54
C ASP A 101 -2.90 -3.81 2.85
N PHE A 102 -3.12 -3.32 4.07
CA PHE A 102 -4.37 -2.62 4.42
C PHE A 102 -4.57 -1.36 3.56
N VAL A 103 -3.54 -0.50 3.45
CA VAL A 103 -3.63 0.76 2.69
C VAL A 103 -3.89 0.49 1.21
N HIS A 104 -3.23 -0.50 0.62
CA HIS A 104 -3.50 -0.92 -0.76
C HIS A 104 -4.97 -1.32 -0.95
N LYS A 105 -5.48 -2.18 -0.07
CA LYS A 105 -6.89 -2.60 -0.11
C LYS A 105 -7.84 -1.42 0.10
N ALA A 106 -7.52 -0.52 1.02
CA ALA A 106 -8.35 0.66 1.28
C ALA A 106 -8.39 1.62 0.08
N LEU A 107 -7.27 1.81 -0.63
CA LEU A 107 -7.21 2.58 -1.89
C LEU A 107 -8.01 1.89 -3.01
N GLN A 108 -7.83 0.57 -3.19
CA GLN A 108 -8.55 -0.21 -4.19
C GLN A 108 -10.07 -0.20 -3.96
N ASN A 109 -10.50 -0.22 -2.70
CA ASN A 109 -11.92 -0.15 -2.30
C ASN A 109 -12.43 1.30 -2.16
N LYS A 110 -11.64 2.32 -2.56
CA LYS A 110 -11.98 3.74 -2.48
C LYS A 110 -12.35 4.25 -1.07
N LEU A 111 -11.92 3.55 -0.02
CA LEU A 111 -12.06 4.00 1.37
C LEU A 111 -11.09 5.14 1.69
N ILE A 112 -9.94 5.14 1.03
CA ILE A 112 -8.95 6.21 1.07
C ILE A 112 -8.85 6.77 -0.34
N THR A 113 -8.90 8.09 -0.45
CA THR A 113 -8.62 8.80 -1.71
C THR A 113 -7.25 9.47 -1.60
N LYS A 114 -6.64 9.81 -2.74
CA LYS A 114 -5.39 10.58 -2.76
C LYS A 114 -5.54 11.89 -1.97
N ASN A 115 -6.63 12.62 -2.21
CA ASN A 115 -6.90 13.90 -1.55
C ASN A 115 -7.05 13.75 -0.02
N SER A 116 -7.80 12.75 0.44
CA SER A 116 -7.99 12.51 1.88
C SER A 116 -6.69 12.06 2.55
N ALA A 117 -5.89 11.24 1.86
CA ALA A 117 -4.59 10.81 2.36
C ALA A 117 -3.57 11.96 2.39
N ASP A 118 -3.53 12.81 1.37
CA ASP A 118 -2.67 13.99 1.32
C ASP A 118 -3.05 14.99 2.43
N ALA A 119 -4.35 15.17 2.70
CA ALA A 119 -4.82 16.00 3.81
C ALA A 119 -4.37 15.42 5.16
N TRP A 120 -4.54 14.11 5.38
CA TRP A 120 -4.10 13.44 6.59
C TRP A 120 -2.57 13.45 6.77
N LEU A 121 -1.81 13.35 5.68
CA LEU A 121 -0.34 13.43 5.72
C LEU A 121 0.16 14.82 6.10
N LYS A 122 -0.58 15.88 5.76
CA LYS A 122 -0.27 17.27 6.12
C LYS A 122 -0.70 17.65 7.55
N GLY A 123 -1.64 16.90 8.14
CA GLY A 123 -1.94 16.94 9.59
C GLY A 123 -0.95 16.11 10.38
#